data_AF-A0A327KCC9-F1
#
_entry.id   AF-A0A327KCC9-F1
#
_cell.length_a   1.000
_cell.length_b   1.000
_cell.length_c   1.000
_cell.angle_alpha   90.00
_cell.angle_beta   90.00
_cell.angle_gamma   90.00
#
_symmetry.space_group_name_H-M   'P 1'
#
loop_
_entity.id
_entity.type
_entity.pdbx_description
1 polymer ?
#
loop_
_entity_poly.entity_id
_entity_poly.type
_entity_poly.pdbx_seq_one_letter_code
_entity_poly.pdbx_strand_id
1 'polypeptide(L)'
;MLRKVARVLELRSLHPLHVDGLSDIVVLHDELDLPPGKVRLKTGGGAAGHNGLRSIGAHMGNDFRRVRIGIGHPGAKELVHNYVLQDFAKAERDWVATLCDVVADNAGLLAKGQDSTFQNKVHLAMQAKGFLGPDKEPAGGAGAGKTERADPRPVKGSPSS
;
A
#
# COMPACT_ATOMS: atom_id res chain seq x y z
N MET A 1 11.36 -3.02 20.08
CA MET A 1 9.97 -3.51 20.05
C MET A 1 9.31 -2.86 18.84
N LEU A 2 9.05 -3.61 17.77
CA LEU A 2 8.58 -3.07 16.48
C LEU A 2 7.06 -3.18 16.45
N ARG A 3 6.34 -2.06 16.53
CA ARG A 3 4.88 -2.02 16.42
C ARG A 3 4.46 -1.94 14.95
N LYS A 4 3.31 -2.51 14.59
CA LYS A 4 2.74 -2.50 13.24
C LYS A 4 2.23 -1.13 12.74
N VAL A 5 2.54 -0.04 13.45
CA VAL A 5 1.96 1.29 13.22
C VAL A 5 2.84 2.11 12.28
N ALA A 6 2.22 2.78 11.30
CA ALA A 6 2.83 3.73 10.38
C ALA A 6 3.95 4.59 10.99
N ARG A 7 5.10 4.56 10.32
CA ARG A 7 6.26 5.39 10.65
C ARG A 7 6.58 6.26 9.44
N VAL A 8 6.40 7.57 9.57
CA VAL A 8 6.91 8.53 8.59
C VAL A 8 8.44 8.49 8.67
N LEU A 9 9.08 8.06 7.60
CA LEU A 9 10.53 8.08 7.46
C LEU A 9 10.90 9.35 6.68
N GLU A 10 11.36 10.37 7.40
CA GLU A 10 11.99 11.53 6.79
C GLU A 10 13.45 11.17 6.49
N LEU A 11 13.72 10.80 5.23
CA LEU A 11 15.06 10.41 4.78
C LEU A 11 15.94 11.66 4.64
N ARG A 12 16.78 11.93 5.65
CA ARG A 12 17.79 13.00 5.60
C ARG A 12 19.13 12.49 5.06
N SER A 13 19.46 12.91 3.85
CA SER A 13 20.82 12.85 3.27
C SER A 13 21.64 14.07 3.72
N LEU A 14 22.98 13.99 3.70
CA LEU A 14 23.92 15.01 4.18
C LEU A 14 24.06 16.25 3.25
N HIS A 15 23.10 16.49 2.37
CA HIS A 15 22.95 17.76 1.64
C HIS A 15 21.68 18.45 2.15
N PRO A 16 21.59 19.79 2.16
CA PRO A 16 20.35 20.46 2.53
C PRO A 16 19.24 19.98 1.59
N LEU A 17 18.41 19.04 2.08
CA LEU A 17 17.26 18.54 1.36
C LEU A 17 16.20 19.63 1.43
N HIS A 18 16.15 20.42 0.39
CA HIS A 18 14.98 21.22 0.13
C HIS A 18 13.87 20.25 -0.29
N VAL A 19 12.77 20.24 0.46
CA VAL A 19 11.55 19.53 0.05
C VAL A 19 10.82 20.50 -0.87
N ASP A 20 10.99 20.31 -2.18
CA ASP A 20 10.42 21.17 -3.22
C ASP A 20 8.91 20.93 -3.37
N GLY A 21 8.46 19.69 -3.15
CA GLY A 21 7.05 19.35 -3.24
C GLY A 21 6.67 17.98 -2.69
N LEU A 22 5.38 17.63 -2.79
CA LEU A 22 4.83 16.36 -2.30
C LEU A 22 5.48 15.13 -2.95
N SER A 23 6.04 15.27 -4.15
CA SER A 23 6.81 14.22 -4.83
C SER A 23 8.06 13.81 -4.08
N ASP A 24 8.62 14.68 -3.23
CA ASP A 24 9.82 14.37 -2.44
C ASP A 24 9.48 13.66 -1.12
N ILE A 25 8.19 13.62 -0.78
CA ILE A 25 7.69 12.95 0.42
C ILE A 25 7.34 11.51 0.08
N VAL A 26 7.93 10.58 0.84
CA VAL A 26 7.64 9.15 0.77
C VAL A 26 7.13 8.67 2.13
N VAL A 27 5.91 8.16 2.18
CA VAL A 27 5.30 7.62 3.40
C VAL A 27 5.35 6.10 3.38
N LEU A 28 6.00 5.51 4.38
CA LEU A 28 5.99 4.07 4.62
C LEU A 28 4.85 3.76 5.60
N HIS A 29 3.96 2.85 5.22
CA HIS A 29 2.85 2.44 6.09
C HIS A 29 2.54 0.96 5.93
N ASP A 30 1.93 0.39 6.97
CA ASP A 30 1.40 -0.95 6.97
C ASP A 30 0.14 -1.05 6.09
N GLU A 31 -0.01 -2.20 5.43
CA GLU A 31 -1.07 -2.48 4.48
C GLU A 31 -1.66 -3.87 4.74
N LEU A 32 -2.97 -3.91 4.94
CA LEU A 32 -3.69 -5.14 5.26
C LEU A 32 -4.03 -5.95 4.01
N ASP A 33 -4.21 -5.26 2.87
CA ASP A 33 -4.58 -5.88 1.60
C ASP A 33 -3.39 -6.58 0.90
N LEU A 34 -2.17 -6.35 1.39
CA LEU A 34 -0.97 -6.96 0.84
C LEU A 34 -0.50 -8.15 1.70
N PRO A 35 -0.03 -9.24 1.08
CA PRO A 35 0.57 -10.35 1.81
C PRO A 35 1.75 -9.90 2.68
N PRO A 36 2.00 -10.56 3.83
CA PRO A 36 3.15 -10.28 4.68
C PRO A 36 4.47 -10.19 3.90
N GLY A 37 5.25 -9.14 4.15
CA GLY A 37 6.55 -8.92 3.51
C GLY A 37 6.48 -8.38 2.07
N LYS A 38 5.31 -8.34 1.43
CA LYS A 38 5.16 -7.76 0.08
C LYS A 38 5.20 -6.23 0.16
N VAL A 39 6.03 -5.61 -0.67
CA VAL A 39 6.10 -4.15 -0.78
C VAL A 39 5.57 -3.69 -2.14
N ARG A 40 4.75 -2.63 -2.13
CA ARG A 40 4.28 -1.95 -3.34
C ARG A 40 4.42 -0.43 -3.20
N LEU A 41 4.79 0.22 -4.29
CA LEU A 41 4.85 1.67 -4.37
C LEU A 41 3.68 2.22 -5.15
N LYS A 42 3.14 3.34 -4.67
CA LYS A 42 2.05 4.07 -5.32
C LYS A 42 2.16 5.55 -5.00
N THR A 43 1.91 6.41 -5.98
CA THR A 43 1.72 7.84 -5.76
C THR A 43 0.25 8.14 -5.57
N GLY A 44 -0.10 9.00 -4.62
CA GLY A 44 -1.49 9.41 -4.45
C GLY A 44 -2.37 8.39 -3.73
N GLY A 45 -3.68 8.64 -3.77
CA GLY A 45 -4.73 7.73 -3.31
C GLY A 45 -5.37 8.11 -1.97
N GLY A 46 -6.49 7.46 -1.65
CA GLY A 46 -7.20 7.68 -0.40
C GLY A 46 -6.50 7.07 0.82
N ALA A 47 -6.99 7.38 2.02
CA ALA A 47 -6.48 6.81 3.25
C ALA A 47 -6.86 5.33 3.47
N ALA A 48 -7.85 4.79 2.73
CA ALA A 48 -8.30 3.40 2.83
C ALA A 48 -8.58 2.92 4.28
N GLY A 49 -9.06 3.81 5.15
CA GLY A 49 -9.31 3.51 6.56
C GLY A 49 -8.08 3.66 7.49
N HIS A 50 -6.90 3.92 6.94
CA HIS A 50 -5.67 4.13 7.70
C HIS A 50 -5.63 5.53 8.34
N ASN A 51 -5.67 5.58 9.68
CA ASN A 51 -5.72 6.84 10.44
C ASN A 51 -4.49 7.74 10.22
N GLY A 52 -3.29 7.16 10.14
CA GLY A 52 -2.06 7.91 9.80
C GLY A 52 -2.12 8.61 8.45
N LEU A 53 -2.43 7.88 7.37
CA LEU A 53 -2.62 8.47 6.04
C LEU A 53 -3.72 9.53 6.00
N ARG A 54 -4.83 9.34 6.75
CA ARG A 54 -5.88 10.37 6.88
C ARG A 54 -5.33 11.65 7.48
N SER A 55 -4.54 11.55 8.55
CA SER A 55 -3.94 12.70 9.22
C SER A 55 -2.94 13.42 8.31
N ILE A 56 -2.04 12.69 7.66
CA ILE A 56 -1.06 13.27 6.73
C ILE A 56 -1.79 13.97 5.57
N GLY A 57 -2.73 13.26 4.95
CA GLY A 57 -3.54 13.76 3.84
C GLY A 57 -4.30 15.05 4.16
N ALA A 58 -4.75 15.20 5.42
CA ALA A 58 -5.45 16.40 5.86
C ALA A 58 -4.54 17.65 5.94
N HIS A 59 -3.23 17.49 6.14
CA HIS A 59 -2.29 18.61 6.31
C HIS A 59 -1.64 19.04 5.00
N MET A 60 -1.37 18.10 4.10
CA MET A 60 -0.55 18.37 2.91
C MET A 60 -1.15 17.81 1.61
N GLY A 61 -2.36 17.25 1.63
CA GLY A 61 -2.92 16.55 0.48
C GLY A 61 -2.40 15.12 0.34
N ASN A 62 -2.86 14.41 -0.69
CA ASN A 62 -2.67 12.96 -0.80
C ASN A 62 -1.65 12.51 -1.86
N ASP A 63 -1.11 13.44 -2.65
CA ASP A 63 -0.31 13.17 -3.86
C ASP A 63 1.16 12.83 -3.59
N PHE A 64 1.50 12.50 -2.34
CA PHE A 64 2.81 11.98 -1.97
C PHE A 64 2.99 10.51 -2.38
N ARG A 65 4.24 10.07 -2.45
CA ARG A 65 4.61 8.67 -2.71
C ARG A 65 4.39 7.80 -1.48
N ARG A 66 3.95 6.57 -1.68
CA ARG A 66 3.60 5.62 -0.61
C ARG A 66 4.30 4.31 -0.84
N VAL A 67 5.02 3.85 0.17
CA VAL A 67 5.57 2.50 0.25
C VAL A 67 4.63 1.70 1.14
N ARG A 68 3.80 0.87 0.51
CA ARG A 68 2.81 0.00 1.16
C ARG A 68 3.50 -1.28 1.58
N ILE A 69 3.59 -1.53 2.88
CA ILE A 69 4.22 -2.72 3.48
C ILE A 69 3.12 -3.69 3.89
N GLY A 70 3.04 -4.83 3.20
CA GLY A 70 2.09 -5.87 3.52
C GLY A 70 2.34 -6.47 4.89
N ILE A 71 1.33 -6.38 5.76
CA ILE A 71 1.26 -7.09 7.03
C ILE A 71 0.24 -8.23 7.00
N GLY A 72 -0.63 -8.27 5.97
CA GLY A 72 -1.73 -9.22 5.85
C GLY A 72 -2.96 -8.83 6.66
N HIS A 73 -4.07 -9.56 6.46
CA HIS A 73 -5.35 -9.29 7.10
C HIS A 73 -5.69 -10.37 8.12
N PRO A 74 -6.22 -10.03 9.32
CA PRO A 74 -6.61 -11.01 10.35
C PRO A 74 -7.86 -11.83 10.02
N GLY A 75 -8.26 -11.90 8.74
CA GLY A 75 -9.51 -12.51 8.27
C GLY A 75 -10.76 -11.67 8.53
N ALA A 76 -10.99 -11.24 9.77
CA ALA A 76 -12.21 -10.54 10.17
C ALA A 76 -11.99 -9.04 10.44
N LYS A 77 -12.93 -8.19 10.00
CA LYS A 77 -12.79 -6.72 10.01
C LYS A 77 -12.73 -6.15 11.43
N GLU A 78 -13.48 -6.75 12.35
CA GLU A 78 -13.53 -6.41 13.77
C GLU A 78 -12.20 -6.66 14.50
N LEU A 79 -11.35 -7.55 13.98
CA LEU A 79 -10.05 -7.86 14.56
C LEU A 79 -8.95 -6.89 14.09
N VAL A 80 -9.20 -6.12 13.04
CA VAL A 80 -8.20 -5.24 12.41
C VAL A 80 -7.61 -4.24 13.39
N HIS A 81 -8.45 -3.58 14.19
CA HIS A 81 -7.97 -2.56 15.14
C HIS A 81 -6.96 -3.12 16.14
N ASN A 82 -7.26 -4.30 16.70
CA ASN A 82 -6.33 -4.97 17.60
C ASN A 82 -5.09 -5.45 16.84
N TYR A 83 -5.28 -6.05 15.66
CA TYR A 83 -4.20 -6.63 14.87
C TYR A 83 -3.07 -5.63 14.54
N VAL A 84 -3.40 -4.39 14.14
CA VAL A 84 -2.41 -3.37 13.79
C VAL A 84 -1.75 -2.71 15.01
N LEU A 85 -2.33 -2.86 16.19
CA LEU A 85 -1.78 -2.32 17.44
C LEU A 85 -0.95 -3.35 18.23
N GLN A 86 -1.09 -4.64 17.91
CA GLN A 86 -0.25 -5.69 18.48
C GLN A 86 1.15 -5.69 17.90
N ASP A 87 2.11 -6.21 18.67
CA ASP A 87 3.45 -6.48 18.17
C ASP A 87 3.44 -7.64 17.17
N PHE A 88 4.47 -7.69 16.33
CA PHE A 88 4.72 -8.85 15.47
C PHE A 88 4.96 -10.11 16.31
N ALA A 89 4.27 -11.19 15.93
CA ALA A 89 4.46 -12.51 16.50
C ALA A 89 5.88 -13.01 16.26
N LYS A 90 6.34 -13.98 17.07
CA LYS A 90 7.70 -14.55 16.95
C LYS A 90 8.00 -15.06 15.54
N ALA A 91 7.02 -15.68 14.89
CA ALA A 91 7.14 -16.19 13.51
C ALA A 91 7.24 -15.08 12.45
N GLU A 92 6.84 -13.85 12.78
CA GLU A 92 6.91 -12.71 11.85
C GLU A 92 8.23 -11.95 11.96
N ARG A 93 8.97 -12.12 13.06
CA ARG A 93 10.15 -11.29 13.36
C ARG A 93 11.24 -11.36 12.30
N ASP A 94 11.49 -12.53 11.75
CA ASP A 94 12.59 -12.75 10.81
C ASP A 94 12.36 -12.02 9.48
N TRP A 95 11.14 -12.11 8.94
CA TRP A 95 10.80 -11.41 7.70
C TRP A 95 10.72 -9.90 7.92
N VAL A 96 10.23 -9.46 9.09
CA VAL A 96 10.16 -8.04 9.45
C VAL A 96 11.55 -7.42 9.57
N ALA A 97 12.46 -8.08 10.30
CA ALA A 97 13.83 -7.60 10.46
C ALA A 97 14.53 -7.52 9.11
N THR A 98 14.44 -8.60 8.32
CA THR A 98 15.00 -8.63 6.95
C THR A 98 14.43 -7.52 6.07
N LEU A 99 13.11 -7.29 6.13
CA LEU A 99 12.48 -6.24 5.35
C LEU A 99 13.00 -4.85 5.76
N CYS A 100 13.12 -4.58 7.06
CA CYS A 100 13.66 -3.32 7.55
C CYS A 100 15.10 -3.09 7.06
N ASP A 101 15.95 -4.11 7.13
CA ASP A 101 17.35 -4.03 6.67
C ASP A 101 17.40 -3.74 5.16
N VAL A 102 16.67 -4.52 4.36
CA VAL A 102 16.63 -4.35 2.90
C VAL A 102 16.07 -2.99 2.50
N VAL A 103 15.02 -2.51 3.18
CA VAL A 103 14.46 -1.17 2.93
C VAL A 103 15.48 -0.09 3.30
N ALA A 104 16.17 -0.21 4.42
CA ALA A 104 17.19 0.75 4.85
C ALA A 104 18.35 0.81 3.84
N ASP A 105 18.89 -0.34 3.42
CA ASP A 105 19.98 -0.44 2.44
C ASP A 105 19.63 0.18 1.09
N ASN A 106 18.35 0.18 0.72
CA ASN A 106 17.87 0.67 -0.56
C ASN A 106 17.17 2.03 -0.48
N ALA A 107 17.04 2.64 0.71
CA ALA A 107 16.29 3.87 0.90
C ALA A 107 16.84 5.06 0.09
N GLY A 108 18.13 5.06 -0.23
CA GLY A 108 18.74 6.04 -1.12
C GLY A 108 18.15 6.05 -2.53
N LEU A 109 17.51 4.97 -2.98
CA LEU A 109 16.78 4.93 -4.25
C LEU A 109 15.49 5.75 -4.20
N LEU A 110 14.79 5.72 -3.06
CA LEU A 110 13.58 6.54 -2.84
C LEU A 110 13.91 8.04 -2.89
N ALA A 111 15.03 8.44 -2.28
CA ALA A 111 15.51 9.81 -2.31
C ALA A 111 15.89 10.28 -3.73
N LYS A 112 16.26 9.35 -4.63
CA LYS A 112 16.59 9.63 -6.04
C LYS A 112 15.38 9.49 -6.98
N GLY A 113 14.18 9.24 -6.46
CA GLY A 113 12.98 9.00 -7.28
C GLY A 113 13.00 7.66 -8.05
N GLN A 114 13.89 6.73 -7.69
CA GLN A 114 14.07 5.44 -8.38
C GLN A 114 13.13 4.37 -7.80
N ASP A 115 11.84 4.67 -7.76
CA ASP A 115 10.80 3.88 -7.08
C ASP A 115 10.68 2.45 -7.60
N SER A 116 10.65 2.29 -8.93
CA SER A 116 10.56 0.96 -9.57
C SER A 116 11.77 0.09 -9.23
N THR A 117 12.96 0.68 -9.23
CA THR A 117 14.21 -0.01 -8.87
C THR A 117 14.20 -0.39 -7.39
N PHE A 118 13.77 0.51 -6.51
CA PHE A 118 13.59 0.21 -5.09
C PHE A 118 12.64 -0.96 -4.88
N GLN A 119 11.44 -0.92 -5.47
CA GLN A 119 10.44 -1.98 -5.34
C GLN A 119 10.99 -3.33 -5.81
N ASN A 120 11.66 -3.34 -6.96
CA ASN A 120 12.20 -4.57 -7.54
C ASN A 120 13.31 -5.17 -6.65
N LYS A 121 14.24 -4.34 -6.15
CA LYS A 121 15.30 -4.81 -5.25
C LYS A 121 14.75 -5.38 -3.94
N VAL A 122 13.78 -4.70 -3.33
CA VAL A 122 13.12 -5.19 -2.12
C VAL A 122 12.42 -6.52 -2.41
N HIS A 123 11.68 -6.62 -3.52
CA HIS A 123 10.99 -7.84 -3.91
C HIS A 123 11.96 -9.02 -4.10
N LEU A 124 13.02 -8.85 -4.89
CA LEU A 124 14.00 -9.89 -5.15
C LEU A 124 14.74 -10.34 -3.88
N ALA A 125 15.11 -9.40 -3.01
CA ALA A 125 15.77 -9.73 -1.75
C ALA A 125 14.85 -10.54 -0.81
N MET A 126 13.59 -10.12 -0.67
CA MET A 126 12.61 -10.84 0.15
C MET A 126 12.27 -12.22 -0.44
N GLN A 127 12.21 -12.35 -1.77
CA GLN A 127 12.01 -13.61 -2.46
C GLN A 127 13.20 -14.57 -2.26
N ALA A 128 14.43 -14.07 -2.43
CA ALA A 128 15.65 -14.86 -2.25
C ALA A 128 15.80 -15.39 -0.82
N LYS A 129 15.26 -14.67 0.17
CA LYS A 129 15.21 -15.07 1.58
C LYS A 129 14.02 -16.00 1.91
N GLY A 130 13.15 -16.29 0.94
CA GLY A 130 11.99 -17.19 1.10
C GLY A 130 10.81 -16.56 1.86
N PHE A 131 10.78 -15.24 2.01
CA PHE A 131 9.74 -14.55 2.80
C PHE A 131 8.52 -14.13 1.97
N LEU A 132 8.57 -14.30 0.64
CA LEU A 132 7.41 -14.05 -0.22
C LEU A 132 6.77 -15.38 -0.62
N GLY A 133 5.47 -15.52 -0.32
CA GLY A 133 4.66 -16.61 -0.85
C GLY A 133 4.48 -16.50 -2.37
N PRO A 134 3.93 -17.53 -3.03
CA PRO A 134 3.61 -17.45 -4.45
C PRO A 134 2.72 -16.23 -4.71
N ASP A 135 2.99 -15.49 -5.78
CA ASP A 135 2.15 -14.36 -6.19
C ASP A 135 0.74 -14.88 -6.46
N LYS A 136 -0.16 -14.74 -5.48
CA LYS A 136 -1.59 -14.86 -5.76
C LYS A 136 -1.98 -13.61 -6.52
N GLU A 137 -2.53 -13.80 -7.73
CA GLU A 137 -3.23 -12.76 -8.46
C GLU A 137 -4.19 -12.01 -7.52
N PRO A 138 -4.32 -10.68 -7.66
CA PRO A 138 -5.20 -9.91 -6.78
C PRO A 138 -6.59 -10.52 -6.83
N ALA A 139 -7.13 -10.87 -5.66
CA ALA A 139 -8.51 -11.33 -5.52
C ALA A 139 -9.41 -10.27 -6.17
N GLY A 140 -10.00 -10.63 -7.32
CA GLY A 140 -10.88 -9.76 -8.08
C GLY A 140 -11.94 -9.18 -7.17
N GLY A 141 -12.10 -7.85 -7.22
CA GLY A 141 -13.13 -7.16 -6.47
C GLY A 141 -14.51 -7.70 -6.83
N ALA A 142 -15.09 -8.48 -5.94
CA ALA A 142 -16.51 -8.78 -5.94
C ALA A 142 -17.24 -7.55 -5.39
N GLY A 143 -18.04 -6.89 -6.24
CA GLY A 143 -18.97 -5.85 -5.77
C GLY A 143 -19.30 -4.72 -6.75
N ALA A 144 -19.58 -5.03 -8.02
CA ALA A 144 -20.38 -4.12 -8.86
C ALA A 144 -21.81 -4.67 -8.89
N GLY A 145 -22.72 -3.94 -8.22
CA GLY A 145 -24.13 -4.29 -8.11
C GLY A 145 -24.79 -4.50 -9.47
N LYS A 146 -25.70 -5.48 -9.51
CA LYS A 146 -26.65 -5.64 -10.61
C LYS A 146 -27.53 -4.39 -10.69
N THR A 147 -27.32 -3.56 -11.71
CA THR A 147 -28.35 -2.61 -12.15
C THR A 147 -29.26 -3.35 -13.11
N GLU A 148 -30.45 -3.67 -12.63
CA GLU A 148 -31.58 -4.17 -13.41
C GLU A 148 -31.88 -3.16 -14.53
N ARG A 149 -31.66 -3.57 -15.78
CA ARG A 149 -32.02 -2.77 -16.96
C ARG A 149 -33.53 -2.89 -17.15
N ALA A 150 -34.24 -1.80 -16.91
CA ALA A 150 -35.63 -1.64 -17.32
C ALA A 150 -35.72 -1.62 -18.85
N ASP A 151 -36.70 -2.38 -19.35
CA ASP A 151 -37.00 -2.65 -20.76
C ASP A 151 -37.68 -1.44 -21.42
N PRO A 152 -37.14 -0.83 -22.49
CA PRO A 152 -37.88 0.16 -23.27
C PRO A 152 -38.75 -0.52 -24.32
N ARG A 153 -40.08 -0.39 -24.15
CA ARG A 153 -41.12 -0.83 -25.10
C ARG A 153 -40.82 -0.41 -26.55
N PRO A 154 -41.16 -1.25 -27.55
CA PRO A 154 -40.94 -0.92 -28.95
C PRO A 154 -41.98 0.10 -29.45
N VAL A 155 -41.49 1.15 -30.13
CA VAL A 155 -42.30 2.07 -30.92
C VAL A 155 -42.76 1.36 -32.20
N LYS A 156 -44.08 1.20 -32.37
CA LYS A 156 -44.67 0.75 -33.63
C LYS A 156 -44.67 1.92 -34.62
N GLY A 157 -43.97 1.75 -35.74
CA GLY A 157 -44.09 2.61 -36.91
C GLY A 157 -45.46 2.47 -37.57
N SER A 158 -45.99 3.60 -38.03
CA SER A 158 -47.19 3.73 -38.86
C SER A 158 -46.99 3.12 -40.25
N PRO A 159 -48.08 2.80 -40.96
CA PRO A 159 -48.15 3.21 -42.35
C PRO A 159 -49.50 3.85 -42.75
N SER A 160 -49.39 4.66 -43.80
CA SER A 160 -50.41 5.47 -44.48
C SER A 160 -51.73 4.77 -44.84
N SER A 161 -52.82 5.53 -44.73
CA SER A 161 -53.68 5.93 -45.86
C SER A 161 -54.34 7.26 -45.53
#